data_AF-A0A6H0XMA2-F1
#
_entry.id   AF-A0A6H0XMA2-F1
#
_cell.length_a   1.000
_cell.length_b   1.000
_cell.length_c   1.000
_cell.angle_alpha   90.00
_cell.angle_beta   90.00
_cell.angle_gamma   90.00
#
_symmetry.space_group_name_H-M   'P 1'
#
loop_
_entity.id
_entity.type
_entity.pdbx_description
1 polymer ?
#
loop_
_entity_poly.entity_id
_entity_poly.type
_entity_poly.pdbx_seq_one_letter_code
_entity_poly.pdbx_strand_id
1 'polypeptide(L)'
;MSTAAVSMLGKKPQVSEQMVPGAHAVQGHHRRPWLWRVSICGIILLIVAIVVPVAVILTRKKSAPVMSTKANVIVPLYVYPDTQASAWGPLFNVANSSSALNYTVIVNPLSGPGPNALPDSNYITGITMLNGLPNVKTIGYVPTNYTVRNINDVVNDVNVYANWSKANTQLTLNGIFFDESPFEYNDDIVAYVSTIRDAVNNADGIASDKMIVYNPGTVPDGPLYYSPDLVVTFEDTYANFTGSDLSYMSANRTQYCSMVHSTPNTADLTALVTKMAKSANYLFVTDLAGNPSGSINPYGQFGSIWNSFINAMSATG
;
A
#
# COMPACT_ATOMS: atom_id res chain seq x y z
N MET A 1 51.66 45.72 -6.71
CA MET A 1 50.26 45.73 -6.19
C MET A 1 50.35 45.30 -4.73
N SER A 2 50.49 46.26 -3.80
CA SER A 2 49.42 46.82 -2.94
C SER A 2 48.76 45.75 -2.06
N THR A 3 48.64 45.84 -0.72
CA THR A 3 48.83 46.95 0.22
C THR A 3 48.95 46.37 1.65
N ALA A 4 49.59 47.11 2.54
CA ALA A 4 49.80 46.82 3.97
C ALA A 4 48.56 47.07 4.84
N ALA A 5 48.56 46.53 6.07
CA ALA A 5 47.89 47.14 7.22
C ALA A 5 48.59 46.77 8.53
N VAL A 6 48.96 47.80 9.30
CA VAL A 6 49.68 47.77 10.58
C VAL A 6 48.76 48.33 11.68
N SER A 7 48.66 47.58 12.78
CA SER A 7 48.65 47.94 14.21
C SER A 7 47.87 49.15 14.76
N MET A 8 46.88 48.83 15.61
CA MET A 8 46.61 49.23 17.01
C MET A 8 46.66 50.69 17.54
N LEU A 9 45.52 51.05 18.17
CA LEU A 9 45.30 51.68 19.50
C LEU A 9 45.93 53.04 19.89
N GLY A 10 45.02 54.01 20.10
CA GLY A 10 44.82 54.60 21.44
C GLY A 10 45.29 56.04 21.69
N LYS A 11 44.34 56.97 21.96
CA LYS A 11 44.25 57.85 23.16
C LYS A 11 43.31 59.07 22.94
N LYS A 12 42.36 59.25 23.87
CA LYS A 12 41.65 60.50 24.26
C LYS A 12 42.67 61.49 24.90
N PRO A 13 42.46 62.84 25.04
CA PRO A 13 41.27 63.42 25.73
C PRO A 13 40.86 64.91 25.46
N GLN A 14 39.72 65.30 26.06
CA GLN A 14 39.35 66.57 26.76
C GLN A 14 39.34 67.93 26.00
N VAL A 15 38.15 68.53 25.78
CA VAL A 15 37.41 69.56 26.59
C VAL A 15 37.87 71.01 26.33
N SER A 16 36.94 71.86 25.84
CA SER A 16 36.54 73.10 26.52
C SER A 16 35.44 73.84 25.73
N GLU A 17 34.65 74.58 26.50
CA GLU A 17 33.32 75.10 26.27
C GLU A 17 33.38 76.64 26.16
N GLN A 18 32.25 77.26 25.75
CA GLN A 18 31.86 78.69 25.88
C GLN A 18 32.04 79.58 24.64
N MET A 19 30.94 79.91 23.94
CA MET A 19 29.95 81.03 24.12
C MET A 19 30.31 82.26 23.24
N VAL A 20 29.63 82.48 22.09
CA VAL A 20 28.42 83.36 21.86
C VAL A 20 28.81 84.85 21.72
N PRO A 21 28.13 85.78 20.99
CA PRO A 21 26.90 85.74 20.15
C PRO A 21 27.03 86.42 18.76
N GLY A 22 25.98 86.32 17.93
CA GLY A 22 25.59 87.48 17.10
C GLY A 22 24.70 87.22 15.88
N ALA A 23 23.47 87.73 15.99
CA ALA A 23 22.65 88.26 14.89
C ALA A 23 21.67 87.34 14.11
N HIS A 24 20.44 87.32 14.63
CA HIS A 24 19.19 87.73 13.97
C HIS A 24 18.79 87.10 12.61
N ALA A 25 17.94 86.07 12.74
CA ALA A 25 16.59 85.94 12.19
C ALA A 25 16.31 86.34 10.72
N VAL A 26 16.10 85.30 9.90
CA VAL A 26 15.14 85.32 8.78
C VAL A 26 14.17 84.16 9.00
N GLN A 27 12.88 84.47 9.16
CA GLN A 27 11.81 83.48 9.19
C GLN A 27 11.65 82.86 7.79
N GLY A 28 12.05 81.60 7.64
CA GLY A 28 11.77 80.74 6.49
C GLY A 28 10.93 79.55 6.92
N HIS A 29 9.84 79.29 6.20
CA HIS A 29 8.82 78.26 6.49
C HIS A 29 9.37 76.90 6.96
N HIS A 30 8.87 76.44 8.12
CA HIS A 30 8.98 75.06 8.57
C HIS A 30 8.34 74.09 7.56
N ARG A 31 9.14 73.45 6.71
CA ARG A 31 8.75 72.16 6.11
C ARG A 31 8.86 71.11 7.22
N ARG A 32 7.69 70.68 7.72
CA ARG A 32 7.56 69.73 8.84
C ARG A 32 8.19 68.36 8.46
N PRO A 33 9.28 67.92 9.10
CA PRO A 33 9.98 66.67 8.77
C PRO A 33 9.20 65.38 9.12
N TRP A 34 8.03 65.53 9.76
CA TRP A 34 7.16 64.42 10.15
C TRP A 34 6.46 63.75 8.95
N LEU A 35 6.11 64.51 7.91
CA LEU A 35 5.39 63.98 6.74
C LEU A 35 6.20 62.95 5.94
N TRP A 36 7.53 63.09 5.90
CA TRP A 36 8.41 62.13 5.24
C TRP A 36 8.53 60.82 6.04
N ARG A 37 8.58 60.89 7.37
CA ARG A 37 8.65 59.71 8.24
C ARG A 37 7.35 58.89 8.22
N VAL A 38 6.19 59.55 8.19
CA VAL A 38 4.89 58.87 8.06
C VAL A 38 4.75 58.21 6.68
N SER A 39 5.22 58.86 5.62
CA SER A 39 5.18 58.32 4.25
C SER A 39 6.10 57.11 4.08
N ILE A 40 7.30 57.13 4.66
CA ILE A 40 8.24 56.00 4.64
C ILE A 40 7.67 54.81 5.41
N CYS A 41 7.09 55.02 6.60
CA CYS A 41 6.43 53.95 7.35
C CYS A 41 5.23 53.37 6.59
N GLY A 42 4.43 54.21 5.93
CA GLY A 42 3.30 53.77 5.10
C GLY A 42 3.74 52.90 3.91
N ILE A 43 4.82 53.28 3.22
CA ILE A 43 5.37 52.52 2.09
C ILE A 43 5.95 51.17 2.57
N ILE A 44 6.66 51.15 3.71
CA ILE A 44 7.21 49.91 4.27
C ILE A 44 6.06 48.95 4.68
N LEU A 45 5.01 49.45 5.34
CA LEU A 45 3.86 48.64 5.72
C LEU A 45 3.13 48.07 4.49
N LEU A 46 3.04 48.84 3.41
CA LEU A 46 2.40 48.41 2.16
C LEU A 46 3.25 47.37 1.42
N ILE A 47 4.57 47.50 1.41
CA ILE A 47 5.49 46.49 0.88
C ILE A 47 5.38 45.20 1.70
N VAL A 48 5.39 45.27 3.04
CA VAL A 48 5.23 44.08 3.90
C VAL A 48 3.86 43.42 3.67
N ALA A 49 2.79 44.20 3.55
CA ALA A 49 1.44 43.70 3.32
C ALA A 49 1.24 43.06 1.93
N ILE A 50 2.14 43.28 0.97
CA ILE A 50 2.08 42.63 -0.36
C ILE A 50 3.09 41.49 -0.43
N VAL A 51 4.33 41.74 0.00
CA VAL A 51 5.43 40.76 -0.09
C VAL A 51 5.20 39.58 0.83
N VAL A 52 4.64 39.77 2.04
CA VAL A 52 4.40 38.66 2.96
C VAL A 52 3.28 37.75 2.46
N PRO A 53 2.09 38.24 2.04
CA PRO A 53 1.08 37.36 1.46
C PRO A 53 1.54 36.70 0.16
N VAL A 54 2.25 37.42 -0.72
CA VAL A 54 2.79 36.85 -1.96
C VAL A 54 3.85 35.79 -1.64
N ALA A 55 4.75 36.00 -0.68
CA ALA A 55 5.72 35.00 -0.25
C ALA A 55 5.03 33.78 0.40
N VAL A 56 3.95 33.98 1.17
CA VAL A 56 3.16 32.88 1.76
C VAL A 56 2.37 32.11 0.69
N ILE A 57 1.88 32.78 -0.36
CA ILE A 57 1.21 32.16 -1.51
C ILE A 57 2.22 31.40 -2.39
N LEU A 58 3.42 31.96 -2.61
CA LEU A 58 4.48 31.35 -3.41
C LEU A 58 5.24 30.23 -2.68
N THR A 59 5.24 30.21 -1.34
CA THR A 59 5.81 29.13 -0.52
C THR A 59 4.82 28.00 -0.22
N ARG A 60 3.52 28.19 -0.50
CA ARG A 60 2.57 27.09 -0.61
C ARG A 60 2.75 26.36 -1.95
N LYS A 61 3.92 25.76 -2.17
CA LYS A 61 3.95 24.50 -2.91
C LYS A 61 3.07 23.55 -2.10
N LYS A 62 1.84 23.33 -2.54
CA LYS A 62 1.10 22.13 -2.15
C LYS A 62 1.96 20.97 -2.62
N SER A 63 2.83 20.46 -1.76
CA SER A 63 3.30 19.08 -1.93
C SER A 63 2.02 18.26 -2.07
N ALA A 64 1.86 17.58 -3.20
CA ALA A 64 0.83 16.56 -3.31
C ALA A 64 0.94 15.68 -2.06
N PRO A 65 -0.18 15.27 -1.42
CA PRO A 65 -0.09 14.33 -0.31
C PRO A 65 0.77 13.17 -0.80
N VAL A 66 1.87 12.88 -0.09
CA VAL A 66 2.60 11.64 -0.33
C VAL A 66 1.60 10.55 0.03
N MET A 67 0.92 10.00 -0.97
CA MET A 67 0.04 8.86 -0.76
C MET A 67 0.92 7.78 -0.15
N SER A 68 0.61 7.37 1.08
CA SER A 68 1.33 6.26 1.70
C SER A 68 1.25 5.07 0.76
N THR A 69 2.41 4.58 0.35
CA THR A 69 2.53 3.37 -0.48
C THR A 69 2.56 2.12 0.38
N LYS A 70 2.21 2.21 1.67
CA LYS A 70 2.10 1.04 2.53
C LYS A 70 1.11 0.06 1.90
N ALA A 71 1.54 -1.18 1.75
CA ALA A 71 0.78 -2.26 1.15
C ALA A 71 0.64 -3.43 2.14
N ASN A 72 -0.32 -4.31 1.89
CA ASN A 72 -0.55 -5.54 2.62
C ASN A 72 0.16 -6.70 1.91
N VAL A 73 0.50 -7.73 2.67
CA VAL A 73 1.03 -8.98 2.12
C VAL A 73 -0.16 -9.89 1.81
N ILE A 74 -0.26 -10.40 0.59
CA ILE A 74 -1.17 -11.51 0.28
C ILE A 74 -0.33 -12.77 0.08
N VAL A 75 -0.79 -13.91 0.58
CA VAL A 75 0.00 -15.15 0.61
C VAL A 75 -0.84 -16.29 0.01
N PRO A 76 -0.58 -16.73 -1.24
CA PRO A 76 -1.08 -17.99 -1.75
C PRO A 76 -0.41 -19.14 -0.99
N LEU A 77 -0.99 -19.54 0.15
CA LEU A 77 -0.41 -20.54 1.05
C LEU A 77 -0.83 -21.94 0.63
N TYR A 78 -0.32 -22.39 -0.52
CA TYR A 78 -0.64 -23.70 -1.11
C TYR A 78 0.34 -24.79 -0.67
N VAL A 79 1.05 -24.52 0.44
CA VAL A 79 1.89 -25.47 1.15
C VAL A 79 1.00 -26.31 2.05
N TYR A 80 1.11 -27.63 2.00
CA TYR A 80 0.48 -28.46 3.01
C TYR A 80 1.05 -28.12 4.41
N PRO A 81 0.24 -27.91 5.45
CA PRO A 81 0.73 -27.43 6.75
C PRO A 81 1.70 -28.37 7.47
N ASP A 82 1.66 -29.68 7.15
CA ASP A 82 2.34 -30.74 7.91
C ASP A 82 1.93 -30.80 9.40
N THR A 83 2.49 -31.76 10.12
CA THR A 83 2.27 -31.97 11.55
C THR A 83 2.54 -30.67 12.33
N GLN A 84 1.59 -30.27 13.18
CA GLN A 84 1.64 -29.04 13.98
C GLN A 84 1.82 -27.75 13.14
N ALA A 85 1.35 -27.77 11.88
CA ALA A 85 1.49 -26.65 10.95
C ALA A 85 2.96 -26.19 10.75
N SER A 86 3.92 -27.11 10.94
CA SER A 86 5.35 -26.78 10.92
C SER A 86 5.83 -26.24 9.56
N ALA A 87 5.25 -26.68 8.45
CA ALA A 87 5.57 -26.15 7.12
C ALA A 87 5.17 -24.68 6.94
N TRP A 88 4.22 -24.18 7.74
CA TRP A 88 3.81 -22.77 7.76
C TRP A 88 4.64 -21.90 8.71
N GLY A 89 5.64 -22.48 9.40
CA GLY A 89 6.58 -21.80 10.29
C GLY A 89 7.15 -20.48 9.75
N PRO A 90 7.61 -20.39 8.48
CA PRO A 90 8.10 -19.15 7.91
C PRO A 90 7.09 -17.99 7.92
N LEU A 91 5.80 -18.27 7.72
CA LEU A 91 4.73 -17.27 7.80
C LEU A 91 4.45 -16.88 9.25
N PHE A 92 4.34 -17.86 10.16
CA PHE A 92 4.14 -17.59 11.59
C PHE A 92 5.25 -16.70 12.16
N ASN A 93 6.50 -16.94 11.78
CA ASN A 93 7.65 -16.17 12.27
C ASN A 93 7.56 -14.68 11.88
N VAL A 94 7.19 -14.38 10.62
CA VAL A 94 7.09 -12.99 10.15
C VAL A 94 5.84 -12.28 10.65
N ALA A 95 4.73 -12.99 10.79
CA ALA A 95 3.48 -12.43 11.31
C ALA A 95 3.60 -12.08 12.80
N ASN A 96 4.30 -12.90 13.60
CA ASN A 96 4.54 -12.63 15.02
C ASN A 96 5.60 -11.54 15.27
N SER A 97 6.59 -11.40 14.39
CA SER A 97 7.70 -10.46 14.62
C SER A 97 7.39 -9.02 14.23
N SER A 98 6.35 -8.78 13.43
CA SER A 98 5.99 -7.43 12.97
C SER A 98 4.48 -7.23 12.95
N SER A 99 4.00 -6.35 13.83
CA SER A 99 2.61 -5.84 13.77
C SER A 99 2.43 -4.73 12.72
N ALA A 100 3.49 -4.33 12.02
CA ALA A 100 3.42 -3.26 11.03
C ALA A 100 2.77 -3.71 9.71
N LEU A 101 2.82 -5.00 9.39
CA LEU A 101 2.23 -5.58 8.17
C LEU A 101 0.97 -6.38 8.51
N ASN A 102 -0.01 -6.29 7.61
CA ASN A 102 -1.17 -7.19 7.60
C ASN A 102 -0.97 -8.26 6.53
N TYR A 103 -1.44 -9.46 6.82
CA TYR A 103 -1.35 -10.63 5.94
C TYR A 103 -2.75 -11.12 5.58
N THR A 104 -3.02 -11.28 4.30
CA THR A 104 -4.19 -11.98 3.78
C THR A 104 -3.72 -13.32 3.23
N VAL A 105 -4.14 -14.41 3.87
CA VAL A 105 -3.60 -15.75 3.62
C VAL A 105 -4.65 -16.59 2.92
N ILE A 106 -4.37 -17.02 1.70
CA ILE A 106 -5.26 -17.86 0.90
C ILE A 106 -5.01 -19.31 1.29
N VAL A 107 -6.01 -19.96 1.91
CA VAL A 107 -5.94 -21.36 2.30
C VAL A 107 -6.57 -22.24 1.23
N ASN A 108 -5.84 -23.28 0.81
CA ASN A 108 -6.24 -24.15 -0.28
C ASN A 108 -6.04 -25.63 0.09
N PRO A 109 -6.97 -26.24 0.86
CA PRO A 109 -6.87 -27.64 1.25
C PRO A 109 -6.68 -28.61 0.08
N LEU A 110 -7.52 -28.50 -0.95
CA LEU A 110 -7.51 -29.41 -2.10
C LEU A 110 -8.16 -28.77 -3.34
N SER A 111 -7.56 -27.70 -3.87
CA SER A 111 -8.16 -26.88 -4.94
C SER A 111 -9.59 -26.45 -4.60
N GLY A 112 -9.76 -25.96 -3.37
CA GLY A 112 -11.05 -25.82 -2.71
C GLY A 112 -11.01 -26.32 -1.26
N PRO A 113 -12.16 -26.34 -0.57
CA PRO A 113 -12.25 -26.77 0.83
C PRO A 113 -12.05 -28.29 1.02
N GLY A 114 -12.03 -29.05 -0.08
CA GLY A 114 -12.01 -30.50 -0.08
C GLY A 114 -13.40 -31.13 -0.03
N PRO A 115 -13.50 -32.47 -0.15
CA PRO A 115 -14.79 -33.17 -0.28
C PRO A 115 -15.55 -33.33 1.05
N ASN A 116 -14.89 -33.06 2.18
CA ASN A 116 -15.43 -33.28 3.51
C ASN A 116 -15.93 -31.96 4.12
N ALA A 117 -16.78 -32.07 5.16
CA ALA A 117 -17.30 -30.90 5.87
C ALA A 117 -16.22 -30.05 6.57
N LEU A 118 -15.09 -30.66 6.91
CA LEU A 118 -13.91 -30.02 7.51
C LEU A 118 -12.65 -30.51 6.79
N PRO A 119 -11.58 -29.70 6.77
CA PRO A 119 -10.29 -30.16 6.27
C PRO A 119 -9.64 -31.10 7.31
N ASP A 120 -8.49 -31.67 6.97
CA ASP A 120 -7.79 -32.56 7.91
C ASP A 120 -7.29 -31.83 9.18
N SER A 121 -6.82 -32.60 10.16
CA SER A 121 -6.36 -32.05 11.43
C SER A 121 -5.18 -31.09 11.30
N ASN A 122 -4.30 -31.25 10.31
CA ASN A 122 -3.16 -30.37 10.11
C ASN A 122 -3.60 -29.00 9.61
N TYR A 123 -4.55 -28.96 8.67
CA TYR A 123 -5.21 -27.71 8.25
C TYR A 123 -5.99 -27.07 9.39
N ILE A 124 -6.77 -27.84 10.17
CA ILE A 124 -7.49 -27.31 11.33
C ILE A 124 -6.51 -26.63 12.31
N THR A 125 -5.40 -27.29 12.65
CA THR A 125 -4.37 -26.73 13.53
C THR A 125 -3.76 -25.46 12.93
N GLY A 126 -3.31 -25.50 11.68
CA GLY A 126 -2.67 -24.36 11.04
C GLY A 126 -3.58 -23.14 10.91
N ILE A 127 -4.82 -23.35 10.45
CA ILE A 127 -5.81 -22.27 10.29
C ILE A 127 -6.17 -21.67 11.65
N THR A 128 -6.35 -22.50 12.68
CA THR A 128 -6.60 -22.02 14.05
C THR A 128 -5.46 -21.14 14.55
N MET A 129 -4.21 -21.54 14.29
CA MET A 129 -3.04 -20.74 14.66
C MET A 129 -2.97 -19.41 13.89
N LEU A 130 -3.22 -19.43 12.57
CA LEU A 130 -3.23 -18.22 11.76
C LEU A 130 -4.33 -17.24 12.20
N ASN A 131 -5.55 -17.74 12.42
CA ASN A 131 -6.69 -16.93 12.87
C ASN A 131 -6.53 -16.38 14.30
N GLY A 132 -5.60 -16.94 15.08
CA GLY A 132 -5.22 -16.39 16.39
C GLY A 132 -4.31 -15.16 16.31
N LEU A 133 -3.76 -14.84 15.14
CA LEU A 133 -2.85 -13.71 14.95
C LEU A 133 -3.63 -12.44 14.53
N PRO A 134 -3.47 -11.31 15.24
CA PRO A 134 -4.31 -10.11 15.03
C PRO A 134 -4.08 -9.40 13.70
N ASN A 135 -2.96 -9.66 13.03
CA ASN A 135 -2.57 -9.09 11.76
C ASN A 135 -2.72 -10.07 10.58
N VAL A 136 -3.39 -11.21 10.79
CA VAL A 136 -3.63 -12.23 9.77
C VAL A 136 -5.13 -12.37 9.54
N LYS A 137 -5.53 -12.41 8.27
CA LYS A 137 -6.88 -12.80 7.83
C LYS A 137 -6.75 -13.98 6.87
N THR A 138 -7.47 -15.07 7.12
CA THR A 138 -7.49 -16.22 6.20
C THR A 138 -8.67 -16.13 5.24
N ILE A 139 -8.48 -16.48 3.96
CA ILE A 139 -9.53 -16.52 2.94
C ILE A 139 -9.48 -17.84 2.17
N GLY A 140 -10.63 -18.38 1.77
CA GLY A 140 -10.73 -19.70 1.12
C GLY A 140 -10.52 -19.63 -0.38
N TYR A 141 -9.70 -20.53 -0.94
CA TYR A 141 -9.49 -20.67 -2.38
C TYR A 141 -10.67 -21.39 -3.05
N VAL A 142 -11.22 -20.85 -4.15
CA VAL A 142 -12.26 -21.49 -4.96
C VAL A 142 -11.96 -21.29 -6.44
N PRO A 143 -11.64 -22.34 -7.23
CA PRO A 143 -11.41 -22.17 -8.65
C PRO A 143 -12.73 -21.98 -9.39
N THR A 144 -12.72 -21.13 -10.41
CA THR A 144 -13.89 -20.88 -11.27
C THR A 144 -13.68 -21.34 -12.71
N ASN A 145 -12.45 -21.68 -13.10
CA ASN A 145 -12.06 -22.11 -14.44
C ASN A 145 -12.64 -21.19 -15.53
N TYR A 146 -12.48 -19.89 -15.37
CA TYR A 146 -12.96 -18.85 -16.29
C TYR A 146 -14.46 -19.00 -16.61
N THR A 147 -15.27 -19.24 -15.58
CA THR A 147 -16.73 -19.49 -15.65
C THR A 147 -17.16 -20.83 -16.24
N VAL A 148 -16.22 -21.71 -16.61
CA VAL A 148 -16.51 -23.06 -17.11
C VAL A 148 -16.92 -24.00 -15.97
N ARG A 149 -16.42 -23.79 -14.75
CA ARG A 149 -16.82 -24.61 -13.60
C ARG A 149 -18.31 -24.39 -13.32
N ASN A 150 -19.02 -25.48 -13.01
CA ASN A 150 -20.44 -25.39 -12.67
C ASN A 150 -20.65 -24.43 -11.50
N ILE A 151 -21.51 -23.43 -11.69
CA ILE A 151 -21.77 -22.38 -10.70
C ILE A 151 -22.23 -22.96 -9.36
N ASN A 152 -23.01 -24.06 -9.36
CA ASN A 152 -23.47 -24.69 -8.13
C ASN A 152 -22.32 -25.32 -7.34
N ASP A 153 -21.31 -25.85 -8.03
CA ASP A 153 -20.13 -26.41 -7.36
C ASP A 153 -19.29 -25.30 -6.71
N VAL A 154 -19.17 -24.14 -7.39
CA VAL A 154 -18.50 -22.96 -6.85
C VAL A 154 -19.23 -22.41 -5.62
N VAL A 155 -20.55 -22.27 -5.71
CA VAL A 155 -21.39 -21.86 -4.57
C VAL A 155 -21.31 -22.90 -3.44
N ASN A 156 -21.25 -24.18 -3.75
CA ASN A 156 -21.10 -25.24 -2.75
C ASN A 156 -19.77 -25.13 -2.01
N ASP A 157 -18.64 -24.86 -2.69
CA ASP A 157 -17.35 -24.66 -2.01
C ASP A 157 -17.39 -23.49 -1.03
N VAL A 158 -18.01 -22.36 -1.43
CA VAL A 158 -18.23 -21.20 -0.55
C VAL A 158 -19.03 -21.63 0.68
N ASN A 159 -20.09 -22.41 0.49
CA ASN A 159 -20.92 -22.92 1.59
C ASN A 159 -20.16 -23.88 2.51
N VAL A 160 -19.28 -24.74 1.98
CA VAL A 160 -18.45 -25.63 2.79
C VAL A 160 -17.52 -24.81 3.68
N TYR A 161 -16.81 -23.83 3.11
CA TYR A 161 -15.97 -22.90 3.89
C TYR A 161 -16.78 -22.15 4.96
N ALA A 162 -17.97 -21.65 4.61
CA ALA A 162 -18.85 -20.99 5.57
C ALA A 162 -19.27 -21.93 6.70
N ASN A 163 -19.47 -23.22 6.44
CA ASN A 163 -19.89 -24.19 7.46
C ASN A 163 -18.75 -24.61 8.39
N TRP A 164 -17.48 -24.31 8.09
CA TRP A 164 -16.37 -24.59 9.01
C TRP A 164 -16.54 -23.90 10.35
N SER A 165 -16.98 -22.63 10.36
CA SER A 165 -17.18 -21.85 11.58
C SER A 165 -18.31 -22.38 12.47
N LYS A 166 -19.29 -23.08 11.88
CA LYS A 166 -20.38 -23.74 12.64
C LYS A 166 -19.88 -24.94 13.42
N ALA A 167 -18.88 -25.65 12.90
CA ALA A 167 -18.25 -26.78 13.58
C ALA A 167 -17.15 -26.33 14.55
N ASN A 168 -16.38 -25.30 14.19
CA ASN A 168 -15.36 -24.69 15.02
C ASN A 168 -15.20 -23.21 14.65
N THR A 169 -15.57 -22.31 15.57
CA THR A 169 -15.51 -20.85 15.33
C THR A 169 -14.08 -20.34 15.10
N GLN A 170 -13.04 -21.08 15.52
CA GLN A 170 -11.65 -20.75 15.24
C GLN A 170 -11.26 -20.93 13.76
N LEU A 171 -12.09 -21.63 12.99
CA LEU A 171 -11.92 -21.82 11.53
C LEU A 171 -12.72 -20.81 10.70
N THR A 172 -13.27 -19.76 11.32
CA THR A 172 -13.98 -18.71 10.59
C THR A 172 -13.01 -18.03 9.61
N LEU A 173 -13.33 -18.10 8.32
CA LEU A 173 -12.59 -17.39 7.29
C LEU A 173 -13.10 -15.96 7.15
N ASN A 174 -12.23 -15.08 6.66
CA ASN A 174 -12.48 -13.67 6.43
C ASN A 174 -12.84 -13.34 4.97
N GLY A 175 -13.09 -14.33 4.12
CA GLY A 175 -13.35 -14.07 2.72
C GLY A 175 -13.11 -15.28 1.81
N ILE A 176 -13.27 -15.04 0.51
CA ILE A 176 -13.07 -16.02 -0.56
C ILE A 176 -12.19 -15.41 -1.65
N PHE A 177 -11.24 -16.21 -2.11
CA PHE A 177 -10.40 -15.98 -3.28
C PHE A 177 -10.90 -16.84 -4.43
N PHE A 178 -11.54 -16.22 -5.42
CA PHE A 178 -11.96 -16.91 -6.62
C PHE A 178 -10.83 -16.91 -7.64
N ASP A 179 -10.27 -18.09 -7.89
CA ASP A 179 -9.19 -18.28 -8.84
C ASP A 179 -9.71 -18.52 -10.26
N GLU A 180 -8.83 -18.25 -11.24
CA GLU A 180 -9.15 -18.36 -12.66
C GLU A 180 -10.41 -17.56 -13.02
N SER A 181 -10.61 -16.41 -12.39
CA SER A 181 -11.81 -15.60 -12.58
C SER A 181 -11.81 -14.97 -13.98
N PRO A 182 -12.99 -14.69 -14.57
CA PRO A 182 -13.05 -14.11 -15.90
C PRO A 182 -12.43 -12.71 -15.96
N PHE A 183 -11.78 -12.42 -17.08
CA PHE A 183 -11.23 -11.08 -17.39
C PHE A 183 -11.97 -10.40 -18.55
N GLU A 184 -12.63 -11.15 -19.43
CA GLU A 184 -13.41 -10.59 -20.54
C GLU A 184 -14.85 -10.27 -20.13
N TYR A 185 -15.43 -9.22 -20.73
CA TYR A 185 -16.80 -8.82 -20.50
C TYR A 185 -17.78 -9.55 -21.44
N ASN A 186 -18.81 -10.15 -20.84
CA ASN A 186 -20.10 -10.39 -21.46
C ASN A 186 -21.19 -10.49 -20.37
N ASP A 187 -22.46 -10.45 -20.78
CA ASP A 187 -23.59 -10.42 -19.84
C ASP A 187 -23.71 -11.70 -19.00
N ASP A 188 -23.37 -12.87 -19.55
CA ASP A 188 -23.38 -14.15 -18.84
C ASP A 188 -22.29 -14.21 -17.76
N ILE A 189 -21.10 -13.65 -18.06
CA ILE A 189 -20.00 -13.51 -17.11
C ILE A 189 -20.41 -12.58 -15.96
N VAL A 190 -21.09 -11.46 -16.25
CA VAL A 190 -21.58 -10.56 -15.20
C VAL A 190 -22.57 -11.28 -14.29
N ALA A 191 -23.50 -12.07 -14.86
CA ALA A 191 -24.44 -12.87 -14.09
C ALA A 191 -23.74 -13.93 -13.21
N TYR A 192 -22.73 -14.61 -13.76
CA TYR A 192 -21.91 -15.57 -13.02
C TYR A 192 -21.18 -14.91 -11.84
N VAL A 193 -20.49 -13.79 -12.11
CA VAL A 193 -19.72 -13.04 -11.11
C VAL A 193 -20.63 -12.46 -10.03
N SER A 194 -21.84 -12.01 -10.38
CA SER A 194 -22.85 -11.58 -9.41
C SER A 194 -23.28 -12.75 -8.51
N THR A 195 -23.53 -13.93 -9.10
CA THR A 195 -23.99 -15.11 -8.35
C THR A 195 -22.96 -15.56 -7.32
N ILE A 196 -21.68 -15.65 -7.69
CA ILE A 196 -20.62 -16.06 -6.75
C ILE A 196 -20.40 -14.99 -5.67
N ARG A 197 -20.57 -13.70 -6.00
CA ARG A 197 -20.51 -12.61 -5.02
C ARG A 197 -21.62 -12.74 -3.99
N ASP A 198 -22.85 -12.94 -4.46
CA ASP A 198 -24.01 -13.07 -3.60
C ASP A 198 -23.91 -14.30 -2.70
N ALA A 199 -23.33 -15.40 -3.18
CA ALA A 199 -23.03 -16.55 -2.34
C ALA A 199 -22.10 -16.20 -1.15
N VAL A 200 -21.04 -15.40 -1.36
CA VAL A 200 -20.17 -14.96 -0.26
C VAL A 200 -20.90 -13.98 0.65
N ASN A 201 -21.59 -12.97 0.09
CA ASN A 201 -22.31 -11.96 0.86
C ASN A 201 -23.39 -12.56 1.77
N ASN A 202 -24.08 -13.61 1.32
CA ASN A 202 -25.12 -14.29 2.08
C ASN A 202 -24.59 -15.43 2.98
N ALA A 203 -23.28 -15.68 2.99
CA ALA A 203 -22.68 -16.70 3.85
C ALA A 203 -22.46 -16.17 5.27
N ASP A 204 -23.36 -16.52 6.19
CA ASP A 204 -23.31 -16.15 7.62
C ASP A 204 -22.13 -16.75 8.39
N GLY A 205 -21.51 -17.80 7.84
CA GLY A 205 -20.37 -18.49 8.45
C GLY A 205 -18.99 -17.97 8.04
N ILE A 206 -18.95 -16.97 7.15
CA ILE A 206 -17.76 -16.19 6.82
C ILE A 206 -17.87 -14.86 7.56
N ALA A 207 -16.75 -14.30 8.02
CA ALA A 207 -16.71 -13.04 8.78
C ALA A 207 -17.57 -11.94 8.16
N SER A 208 -18.07 -11.01 8.98
CA SER A 208 -18.96 -9.94 8.52
C SER A 208 -18.26 -8.95 7.59
N ASP A 209 -16.97 -8.70 7.80
CA ASP A 209 -16.08 -7.91 6.94
C ASP A 209 -15.41 -8.78 5.87
N LYS A 210 -16.21 -9.67 5.26
CA LYS A 210 -15.77 -10.65 4.27
C LYS A 210 -15.18 -9.97 3.04
N MET A 211 -13.98 -10.41 2.66
CA MET A 211 -13.24 -9.95 1.50
C MET A 211 -13.47 -10.89 0.31
N ILE A 212 -13.88 -10.33 -0.82
CA ILE A 212 -14.04 -11.05 -2.08
C ILE A 212 -12.91 -10.67 -3.02
N VAL A 213 -12.06 -11.65 -3.35
CA VAL A 213 -10.93 -11.49 -4.26
C VAL A 213 -11.22 -12.22 -5.57
N TYR A 214 -11.03 -11.54 -6.69
CA TYR A 214 -11.03 -12.17 -8.02
C TYR A 214 -9.60 -12.24 -8.54
N ASN A 215 -9.19 -13.43 -8.95
CA ASN A 215 -7.91 -13.64 -9.60
C ASN A 215 -8.06 -14.04 -11.06
N PRO A 216 -8.08 -13.05 -11.98
CA PRO A 216 -7.90 -13.28 -13.40
C PRO A 216 -6.42 -13.39 -13.81
N GLY A 217 -5.48 -13.07 -12.91
CA GLY A 217 -4.04 -12.95 -13.18
C GLY A 217 -3.65 -11.74 -14.05
N THR A 218 -4.63 -10.99 -14.53
CA THR A 218 -4.46 -9.87 -15.47
C THR A 218 -5.51 -8.79 -15.25
N VAL A 219 -5.37 -7.71 -15.99
CA VAL A 219 -6.30 -6.59 -16.07
C VAL A 219 -7.64 -7.06 -16.68
N PRO A 220 -8.76 -7.14 -15.93
CA PRO A 220 -10.06 -7.46 -16.50
C PRO A 220 -10.64 -6.30 -17.32
N ASP A 221 -11.78 -6.51 -17.96
CA ASP A 221 -12.55 -5.48 -18.66
C ASP A 221 -13.24 -4.51 -17.69
N GLY A 222 -13.49 -3.28 -18.17
CA GLY A 222 -14.09 -2.16 -17.44
C GLY A 222 -15.15 -2.54 -16.38
N PRO A 223 -16.28 -3.16 -16.77
CA PRO A 223 -17.35 -3.49 -15.83
C PRO A 223 -16.97 -4.49 -14.73
N LEU A 224 -15.97 -5.35 -14.98
CA LEU A 224 -15.47 -6.32 -14.01
C LEU A 224 -14.52 -5.68 -12.98
N TYR A 225 -13.96 -4.50 -13.26
CA TYR A 225 -13.21 -3.73 -12.26
C TYR A 225 -14.05 -3.22 -11.11
N TYR A 226 -15.30 -2.84 -11.37
CA TYR A 226 -16.16 -2.19 -10.37
C TYR A 226 -16.80 -3.19 -9.40
N SER A 227 -16.34 -4.43 -9.43
CA SER A 227 -17.10 -5.58 -8.96
C SER A 227 -16.56 -6.15 -7.63
N PRO A 228 -15.25 -6.38 -7.41
CA PRO A 228 -14.77 -6.95 -6.14
C PRO A 228 -14.11 -5.96 -5.17
N ASP A 229 -13.85 -6.44 -3.95
CA ASP A 229 -13.01 -5.75 -2.96
C ASP A 229 -11.54 -5.69 -3.42
N LEU A 230 -11.07 -6.77 -4.08
CA LEU A 230 -9.70 -6.89 -4.60
C LEU A 230 -9.67 -7.67 -5.92
N VAL A 231 -8.88 -7.20 -6.88
CA VAL A 231 -8.55 -7.91 -8.13
C VAL A 231 -7.05 -8.18 -8.18
N VAL A 232 -6.65 -9.40 -8.50
CA VAL A 232 -5.27 -9.71 -8.90
C VAL A 232 -5.07 -9.30 -10.36
N THR A 233 -4.48 -8.13 -10.57
CA THR A 233 -4.34 -7.53 -11.91
C THR A 233 -2.99 -7.81 -12.54
N PHE A 234 -2.10 -8.47 -11.80
CA PHE A 234 -0.85 -8.99 -12.29
C PHE A 234 -0.49 -10.26 -11.52
N GLU A 235 -0.37 -11.37 -12.23
CA GLU A 235 0.19 -12.62 -11.73
C GLU A 235 1.09 -13.23 -12.81
N ASP A 236 2.38 -12.94 -12.75
CA ASP A 236 3.34 -13.45 -13.73
C ASP A 236 4.77 -13.40 -13.17
N THR A 237 5.72 -13.81 -14.00
CA THR A 237 7.15 -13.75 -13.76
C THR A 237 7.65 -12.32 -13.52
N TYR A 238 8.72 -12.21 -12.75
CA TYR A 238 9.50 -10.98 -12.59
C TYR A 238 9.92 -10.36 -13.92
N ALA A 239 10.28 -11.19 -14.90
CA ALA A 239 10.70 -10.72 -16.23
C ALA A 239 9.59 -9.96 -16.97
N ASN A 240 8.33 -10.33 -16.74
CA ASN A 240 7.15 -9.69 -17.34
C ASN A 240 6.65 -8.49 -16.52
N PHE A 241 7.18 -8.26 -15.31
CA PHE A 241 6.75 -7.13 -14.47
C PHE A 241 7.36 -5.79 -14.93
N THR A 242 6.69 -5.14 -15.88
CA THR A 242 7.07 -3.82 -16.40
C THR A 242 6.62 -2.68 -15.49
N GLY A 243 5.52 -2.87 -14.75
CA GLY A 243 4.83 -1.84 -13.94
C GLY A 243 4.19 -0.69 -14.73
N SER A 244 4.35 -0.65 -16.06
CA SER A 244 3.72 0.35 -16.93
C SER A 244 2.23 0.09 -17.10
N ASP A 245 1.87 -1.19 -17.18
CA ASP A 245 0.51 -1.68 -17.47
C ASP A 245 -0.44 -1.48 -16.28
N LEU A 246 0.07 -0.94 -15.16
CA LEU A 246 -0.68 -0.68 -13.95
C LEU A 246 -0.68 0.82 -13.58
N SER A 247 -0.11 1.69 -14.43
CA SER A 247 0.02 3.12 -14.15
C SER A 247 -1.34 3.85 -14.09
N TYR A 248 -2.30 3.46 -14.94
CA TYR A 248 -3.67 3.99 -14.90
C TYR A 248 -4.46 3.53 -13.65
N MET A 249 -3.97 2.50 -12.96
CA MET A 249 -4.59 1.92 -11.76
C MET A 249 -4.18 2.64 -10.47
N SER A 250 -3.15 3.48 -10.53
CA SER A 250 -2.58 4.18 -9.37
C SER A 250 -3.58 5.03 -8.58
N ALA A 251 -4.64 5.53 -9.23
CA ALA A 251 -5.70 6.31 -8.57
C ALA A 251 -6.55 5.49 -7.58
N ASN A 252 -6.71 4.18 -7.82
CA ASN A 252 -7.54 3.26 -7.01
C ASN A 252 -6.76 2.02 -6.56
N ARG A 253 -5.46 2.18 -6.29
CA ARG A 253 -4.52 1.09 -5.93
C ARG A 253 -5.03 0.15 -4.83
N THR A 254 -5.93 0.61 -3.97
CA THR A 254 -6.51 -0.13 -2.84
C THR A 254 -7.23 -1.41 -3.25
N GLN A 255 -7.78 -1.46 -4.48
CA GLN A 255 -8.52 -2.61 -5.01
C GLN A 255 -7.66 -3.56 -5.85
N TYR A 256 -6.34 -3.36 -5.90
CA TYR A 256 -5.47 -4.13 -6.79
C TYR A 256 -4.41 -4.93 -6.05
N CYS A 257 -4.13 -6.09 -6.62
CA CYS A 257 -3.15 -7.05 -6.16
C CYS A 257 -2.14 -7.35 -7.27
N SER A 258 -0.87 -7.50 -6.90
CA SER A 258 0.18 -7.97 -7.80
C SER A 258 0.98 -9.08 -7.14
N MET A 259 1.05 -10.22 -7.82
CA MET A 259 1.82 -11.38 -7.41
C MET A 259 2.93 -11.59 -8.45
N VAL A 260 4.19 -11.57 -8.00
CA VAL A 260 5.37 -11.71 -8.88
C VAL A 260 6.13 -12.97 -8.48
N HIS A 261 6.29 -13.90 -9.42
CA HIS A 261 7.06 -15.12 -9.19
C HIS A 261 8.32 -15.16 -10.07
N SER A 262 9.12 -16.23 -9.98
CA SER A 262 10.37 -16.38 -10.74
C SER A 262 11.34 -15.19 -10.56
N THR A 263 11.34 -14.56 -9.38
CA THR A 263 12.19 -13.39 -9.08
C THR A 263 13.65 -13.82 -8.88
N PRO A 264 14.62 -13.24 -9.59
CA PRO A 264 16.03 -13.53 -9.32
C PRO A 264 16.39 -13.22 -7.86
N ASN A 265 17.13 -14.11 -7.20
CA ASN A 265 17.57 -13.89 -5.81
C ASN A 265 18.53 -12.68 -5.65
N THR A 266 19.06 -12.15 -6.75
CA THR A 266 19.88 -10.94 -6.83
C THR A 266 19.07 -9.66 -7.08
N ALA A 267 17.75 -9.75 -7.26
CA ALA A 267 16.90 -8.60 -7.53
C ALA A 267 16.85 -7.65 -6.32
N ASP A 268 16.78 -6.34 -6.61
CA ASP A 268 16.49 -5.34 -5.59
C ASP A 268 15.01 -5.39 -5.20
N LEU A 269 14.71 -6.13 -4.12
CA LEU A 269 13.34 -6.33 -3.65
C LEU A 269 12.71 -5.04 -3.11
N THR A 270 13.50 -4.13 -2.54
CA THR A 270 12.98 -2.83 -2.07
C THR A 270 12.52 -1.99 -3.26
N ALA A 271 13.31 -1.92 -4.32
CA ALA A 271 12.92 -1.23 -5.55
C ALA A 271 11.71 -1.89 -6.22
N LEU A 272 11.67 -3.23 -6.27
CA LEU A 272 10.53 -3.99 -6.82
C LEU A 272 9.25 -3.70 -6.03
N VAL A 273 9.27 -3.87 -4.71
CA VAL A 273 8.10 -3.63 -3.84
C VAL A 273 7.66 -2.17 -3.93
N THR A 274 8.59 -1.21 -3.91
CA THR A 274 8.27 0.22 -4.10
C THR A 274 7.58 0.48 -5.43
N LYS A 275 8.00 -0.22 -6.49
CA LYS A 275 7.39 -0.10 -7.82
C LYS A 275 5.99 -0.71 -7.84
N MET A 276 5.81 -1.93 -7.31
CA MET A 276 4.50 -2.60 -7.20
C MET A 276 3.50 -1.80 -6.35
N ALA A 277 3.97 -1.24 -5.23
CA ALA A 277 3.14 -0.50 -4.28
C ALA A 277 2.56 0.80 -4.85
N LYS A 278 3.08 1.31 -5.97
CA LYS A 278 2.49 2.46 -6.67
C LYS A 278 1.15 2.13 -7.34
N SER A 279 0.89 0.87 -7.64
CA SER A 279 -0.30 0.44 -8.38
C SER A 279 -1.15 -0.61 -7.67
N ALA A 280 -0.60 -1.38 -6.73
CA ALA A 280 -1.32 -2.45 -6.04
C ALA A 280 -1.12 -2.44 -4.52
N ASN A 281 -2.19 -2.61 -3.77
CA ASN A 281 -2.20 -2.56 -2.30
C ASN A 281 -2.01 -3.92 -1.63
N TYR A 282 -2.03 -4.99 -2.41
CA TYR A 282 -1.74 -6.35 -1.95
C TYR A 282 -0.63 -6.94 -2.81
N LEU A 283 0.47 -7.33 -2.18
CA LEU A 283 1.68 -7.73 -2.88
C LEU A 283 2.12 -9.13 -2.43
N PHE A 284 2.61 -9.91 -3.38
CA PHE A 284 3.33 -11.16 -3.14
C PHE A 284 4.55 -11.24 -4.05
N VAL A 285 5.69 -11.69 -3.53
CA VAL A 285 6.91 -11.92 -4.31
C VAL A 285 7.57 -13.24 -3.91
N THR A 286 7.97 -14.04 -4.89
CA THR A 286 8.74 -15.27 -4.69
C THR A 286 9.80 -15.46 -5.78
N ASP A 287 10.91 -16.12 -5.44
CA ASP A 287 11.96 -16.55 -6.36
C ASP A 287 11.67 -17.90 -7.02
N LEU A 288 10.66 -18.61 -6.50
CA LEU A 288 10.25 -19.89 -7.05
C LEU A 288 9.72 -19.72 -8.46
N ALA A 289 10.16 -20.59 -9.35
CA ALA A 289 9.71 -20.60 -10.73
C ALA A 289 8.24 -21.02 -10.80
N GLY A 290 7.44 -20.28 -11.56
CA GLY A 290 6.15 -20.71 -12.08
C GLY A 290 6.25 -20.91 -13.58
N ASN A 291 5.33 -21.68 -14.16
CA ASN A 291 5.22 -21.76 -15.61
C ASN A 291 3.77 -21.60 -16.09
N PRO A 292 3.56 -21.13 -17.34
CA PRO A 292 2.21 -20.92 -17.89
C PRO A 292 1.38 -22.21 -18.02
N SER A 293 2.04 -23.37 -18.04
CA SER A 293 1.37 -24.67 -18.11
C SER A 293 0.86 -25.20 -16.76
N GLY A 294 1.10 -24.48 -15.65
CA GLY A 294 0.71 -24.87 -14.29
C GLY A 294 1.47 -26.08 -13.72
N SER A 295 2.42 -26.66 -14.46
CA SER A 295 3.16 -27.86 -14.03
C SER A 295 4.23 -27.58 -12.96
N ILE A 296 4.60 -26.31 -12.77
CA ILE A 296 5.42 -25.86 -11.65
C ILE A 296 4.64 -24.76 -10.93
N ASN A 297 4.24 -25.03 -9.70
CA ASN A 297 3.48 -24.12 -8.86
C ASN A 297 4.43 -23.30 -7.96
N PRO A 298 4.58 -21.98 -8.17
CA PRO A 298 5.47 -21.14 -7.36
C PRO A 298 4.97 -20.91 -5.93
N TYR A 299 3.78 -21.41 -5.57
CA TYR A 299 3.10 -21.19 -4.29
C TYR A 299 3.10 -22.43 -3.39
N GLY A 300 3.65 -23.55 -3.85
CA GLY A 300 3.68 -24.82 -3.11
C GLY A 300 4.75 -24.92 -2.02
N GLN A 301 5.60 -23.90 -1.85
CA GLN A 301 6.59 -23.80 -0.78
C GLN A 301 7.00 -22.32 -0.57
N PHE A 302 7.75 -22.04 0.50
CA PHE A 302 8.34 -20.71 0.71
C PHE A 302 9.64 -20.57 -0.10
N GLY A 303 9.74 -19.49 -0.88
CA GLY A 303 10.95 -19.14 -1.62
C GLY A 303 12.11 -18.73 -0.73
N SER A 304 13.34 -18.81 -1.26
CA SER A 304 14.54 -18.44 -0.51
C SER A 304 14.58 -16.94 -0.15
N ILE A 305 13.84 -16.11 -0.89
CA ILE A 305 13.77 -14.67 -0.68
C ILE A 305 12.64 -14.22 0.27
N TRP A 306 11.87 -15.14 0.87
CA TRP A 306 10.69 -14.80 1.69
C TRP A 306 10.96 -13.72 2.74
N ASN A 307 11.97 -13.89 3.59
CA ASN A 307 12.30 -12.91 4.63
C ASN A 307 12.75 -11.56 4.03
N SER A 308 13.51 -11.60 2.93
CA SER A 308 13.97 -10.38 2.24
C SER A 308 12.79 -9.61 1.63
N PHE A 309 11.80 -10.31 1.08
CA PHE A 309 10.55 -9.70 0.61
C PHE A 309 9.78 -9.03 1.75
N ILE A 310 9.60 -9.70 2.90
CA ILE A 310 8.91 -9.13 4.06
C ILE A 310 9.65 -7.90 4.62
N ASN A 311 10.98 -7.92 4.63
CA ASN A 311 11.78 -6.76 5.02
C ASN A 311 11.57 -5.58 4.06
N ALA A 312 11.52 -5.84 2.74
CA ALA A 312 11.23 -4.82 1.74
C ALA A 312 9.80 -4.25 1.90
N MET A 313 8.80 -5.09 2.20
CA MET A 313 7.44 -4.65 2.52
C MET A 313 7.41 -3.73 3.74
N SER A 314 8.14 -4.07 4.81
CA SER A 314 8.20 -3.28 6.03
C SER A 314 8.91 -1.93 5.84
N ALA A 315 9.89 -1.88 4.94
CA ALA A 315 10.62 -0.65 4.61
C ALA A 315 9.85 0.29 3.66
N THR A 316 8.85 -0.24 2.93
CA THR A 316 8.05 0.51 1.96
C THR A 316 6.76 0.99 2.63
N GLY A 317 6.78 2.17 3.27
CA GLY A 317 5.61 2.70 3.98
C GLY A 317 5.78 4.13 4.48
#